data_AF-A0A6B3E9K1-F1
#
_entry.id   AF-A0A6B3E9K1-F1
#
_cell.length_a   1.000
_cell.length_b   1.000
_cell.length_c   1.000
_cell.angle_alpha   90.00
_cell.angle_beta   90.00
_cell.angle_gamma   90.00
#
_symmetry.space_group_name_H-M   'P 1'
#
loop_
_entity.id
_entity.type
_entity.pdbx_description
1 polymer ?
#
loop_
_entity_poly.entity_id
_entity_poly.type
_entity_poly.pdbx_seq_one_letter_code
_entity_poly.pdbx_strand_id
1 'polypeptide(L)'
;IGNLGAALANYGGFASRGFRVAALVDADPALAGKPVAGIPVQHIDTLETVIREQHVSIGVIATPAGAAQQVCDRLVEAGVTSILNFAPTVLAVPDGVDVRKVDL
;
A
#
# COMPACT_ATOMS: atom_id res chain seq x y z
N ILE A 1 -6.44 -4.32 6.23
CA ILE A 1 -5.26 -5.17 6.08
C ILE A 1 -5.79 -6.59 6.12
N GLY A 2 -5.72 -7.30 5.00
CA GLY A 2 -6.07 -8.72 4.93
C GLY A 2 -4.85 -9.62 5.14
N ASN A 3 -5.03 -10.93 4.91
CA ASN A 3 -3.97 -11.93 5.07
C ASN A 3 -2.70 -11.61 4.26
N LEU A 4 -2.86 -11.18 3.01
CA LEU A 4 -1.74 -10.83 2.14
C LEU A 4 -0.98 -9.60 2.63
N GLY A 5 -1.69 -8.54 3.03
CA GLY A 5 -1.07 -7.34 3.60
C GLY A 5 -0.28 -7.65 4.87
N ALA A 6 -0.81 -8.51 5.74
CA ALA A 6 -0.11 -8.95 6.95
C ALA A 6 1.12 -9.83 6.64
N ALA A 7 1.05 -10.68 5.62
CA ALA A 7 2.19 -11.49 5.17
C ALA A 7 3.31 -10.62 4.59
N LEU A 8 2.96 -9.63 3.76
CA LEU A 8 3.90 -8.67 3.19
C LEU A 8 4.55 -7.80 4.27
N ALA A 9 3.81 -7.40 5.30
CA ALA A 9 4.34 -6.65 6.43
C ALA A 9 5.44 -7.43 7.19
N ASN A 10 5.31 -8.76 7.28
CA ASN A 10 6.29 -9.64 7.92
C ASN A 10 7.35 -10.18 6.94
N TYR A 11 7.33 -9.78 5.67
CA TYR A 11 8.19 -10.37 4.66
C TYR A 11 9.62 -9.82 4.76
N GLY A 12 10.51 -10.59 5.39
CA GLY A 12 11.93 -10.24 5.55
C GLY A 12 12.69 -10.03 4.23
N GLY A 13 12.16 -10.53 3.10
CA GLY A 13 12.75 -10.30 1.79
C GLY A 13 12.78 -8.82 1.37
N PHE A 14 11.87 -7.98 1.86
CA PHE A 14 11.92 -6.54 1.65
C PHE A 14 13.12 -5.91 2.37
N ALA A 15 13.30 -6.23 3.66
CA ALA A 15 14.42 -5.73 4.45
C ALA A 15 15.78 -6.11 3.83
N SER A 16 15.92 -7.35 3.35
CA SER A 16 17.16 -7.82 2.70
C SER A 16 17.52 -7.07 1.41
N ARG A 17 16.54 -6.42 0.77
CA ARG A 17 16.71 -5.62 -0.45
C ARG A 17 16.75 -4.11 -0.17
N GLY A 18 16.84 -3.72 1.10
CA GLY A 18 16.90 -2.32 1.53
C GLY A 18 15.53 -1.64 1.63
N PHE A 19 14.42 -2.37 1.49
CA PHE A 19 13.07 -1.83 1.65
C PHE A 19 12.60 -1.95 3.09
N ARG A 20 12.01 -0.87 3.63
CA ARG A 20 11.32 -0.86 4.92
C ARG A 20 9.84 -0.64 4.69
N VAL A 21 8.99 -1.39 5.40
CA VAL A 21 7.55 -1.12 5.44
C VAL A 21 7.34 0.16 6.25
N ALA A 22 6.96 1.23 5.57
CA ALA A 22 6.81 2.56 6.18
C ALA A 22 5.54 2.67 7.04
N ALA A 23 4.43 2.09 6.57
CA ALA A 23 3.14 2.10 7.23
C ALA A 23 2.24 0.99 6.72
N LEU A 24 1.19 0.68 7.49
CA LEU A 24 0.07 -0.15 7.09
C LEU A 24 -1.20 0.69 7.16
N VAL A 25 -2.03 0.62 6.13
CA VAL A 25 -3.20 1.48 6.00
C VAL A 25 -4.42 0.64 5.64
N ASP A 26 -5.56 0.90 6.26
CA ASP A 26 -6.83 0.27 5.90
C ASP A 26 -8.05 1.15 6.12
N ALA A 27 -9.13 0.86 5.40
CA ALA A 27 -10.42 1.52 5.55
C ALA A 27 -11.29 0.93 6.67
N ASP A 28 -11.01 -0.28 7.18
CA ASP A 28 -11.75 -0.84 8.30
C ASP A 28 -11.34 -0.12 9.60
N PRO A 29 -12.24 0.68 10.22
CA PRO A 29 -11.93 1.39 11.45
C PRO A 29 -11.64 0.44 12.61
N ALA A 30 -12.11 -0.81 12.57
CA ALA A 30 -11.79 -1.81 13.59
C ALA A 30 -10.33 -2.27 13.52
N LEU A 31 -9.60 -1.98 12.45
CA LEU A 31 -8.17 -2.28 12.33
C LEU A 31 -7.29 -1.14 12.80
N ALA A 32 -7.78 0.10 12.83
CA ALA A 32 -6.99 1.25 13.24
C ALA A 32 -6.37 1.05 14.65
N GLY A 33 -5.07 1.28 14.75
CA GLY A 33 -4.28 1.08 15.97
C GLY A 33 -3.87 -0.37 16.27
N LYS A 34 -4.46 -1.38 15.60
CA LYS A 34 -4.04 -2.77 15.79
C LYS A 34 -2.63 -2.97 15.23
N PRO A 35 -1.69 -3.59 15.98
CA PRO A 35 -0.37 -3.87 15.48
C PRO A 35 -0.40 -5.08 14.53
N VAL A 36 0.23 -4.93 13.37
CA VAL A 36 0.51 -6.02 12.43
C VAL A 36 2.00 -5.97 12.12
N ALA A 37 2.73 -7.07 12.37
CA ALA A 37 4.19 -7.10 12.26
C ALA A 37 4.90 -6.02 13.13
N GLY A 38 4.27 -5.61 14.25
CA GLY A 38 4.77 -4.52 15.10
C GLY A 38 4.51 -3.11 14.56
N ILE A 39 3.85 -2.96 13.40
CA ILE A 39 3.47 -1.68 12.81
C ILE A 39 1.98 -1.42 13.08
N PRO A 40 1.59 -0.30 13.71
CA PRO A 40 0.18 0.01 13.89
C PRO A 40 -0.49 0.28 12.55
N VAL A 41 -1.65 -0.32 12.33
CA VAL A 41 -2.47 -0.02 11.16
C VAL A 41 -3.09 1.37 11.34
N GLN A 42 -2.98 2.20 10.32
CA GLN A 42 -3.58 3.53 10.26
C GLN A 42 -4.85 3.51 9.42
N HIS A 43 -5.73 4.48 9.65
CA HIS A 43 -6.92 4.64 8.83
C HIS A 43 -6.56 5.19 7.44
N ILE A 44 -7.30 4.81 6.41
CA ILE A 44 -7.07 5.23 5.02
C ILE A 44 -7.09 6.75 4.83
N ASP A 45 -7.73 7.51 5.70
CA ASP A 45 -7.75 8.97 5.64
C ASP A 45 -6.38 9.61 5.96
N THR A 46 -5.43 8.86 6.55
CA THR A 46 -4.08 9.38 6.83
C THR A 46 -3.09 9.12 5.70
N LEU A 47 -3.52 8.47 4.61
CA LEU A 47 -2.66 7.98 3.53
C LEU A 47 -1.69 9.04 2.99
N GLU A 48 -2.19 10.22 2.63
CA GLU A 48 -1.40 11.31 2.04
C GLU A 48 -0.38 11.86 3.05
N THR A 49 -0.80 12.00 4.31
CA THR A 49 0.07 12.43 5.41
C THR A 49 1.22 11.44 5.61
N VAL A 50 0.91 10.14 5.63
CA VAL A 50 1.89 9.07 5.75
C VAL A 50 2.88 9.08 4.59
N ILE A 51 2.40 9.22 3.36
CA ILE A 51 3.24 9.24 2.17
C ILE A 51 4.26 10.39 2.25
N ARG A 52 3.79 11.58 2.60
CA ARG A 52 4.64 12.78 2.72
C ARG A 52 5.65 12.65 3.85
N GLU A 53 5.21 12.26 5.04
CA GLU A 53 6.07 12.24 6.24
C GLU A 53 7.08 11.08 6.23
N GLN A 54 6.71 9.95 5.62
CA GLN A 54 7.59 8.78 5.53
C GLN A 54 8.36 8.70 4.21
N HIS A 55 8.20 9.69 3.32
CA HIS A 55 8.80 9.73 1.98
C HIS A 55 8.58 8.44 1.20
N VAL A 56 7.34 7.97 1.16
CA VAL A 56 6.99 6.69 0.52
C VAL A 56 7.17 6.79 -1.00
N SER A 57 7.99 5.91 -1.56
CA SER A 57 8.23 5.84 -3.02
C SER A 57 7.49 4.68 -3.70
N ILE A 58 7.06 3.67 -2.94
CA ILE A 58 6.39 2.47 -3.46
C ILE A 58 5.08 2.25 -2.71
N GLY A 59 3.96 2.19 -3.44
CA GLY A 59 2.65 1.80 -2.93
C GLY A 59 2.38 0.32 -3.19
N VAL A 60 1.75 -0.37 -2.24
CA VAL A 60 1.29 -1.76 -2.42
C VAL A 60 -0.22 -1.81 -2.23
N ILE A 61 -0.93 -2.25 -3.27
CA ILE A 61 -2.39 -2.35 -3.27
C ILE A 61 -2.78 -3.82 -3.16
N ALA A 62 -3.36 -4.17 -2.02
CA ALA A 62 -3.90 -5.50 -1.72
C ALA A 62 -5.37 -5.39 -1.28
N THR A 63 -6.13 -4.50 -1.92
CA THR A 63 -7.54 -4.24 -1.66
C THR A 63 -8.43 -5.03 -2.63
N PRO A 64 -9.75 -5.14 -2.37
CA PRO A 64 -10.69 -5.66 -3.37
C PRO A 64 -10.68 -4.80 -4.65
N ALA A 65 -11.01 -5.41 -5.79
CA ALA A 65 -10.97 -4.76 -7.11
C ALA A 65 -11.71 -3.41 -7.15
N GLY A 66 -12.90 -3.33 -6.54
CA GLY A 66 -13.72 -2.12 -6.55
C GLY A 66 -13.11 -0.91 -5.83
N ALA A 67 -12.15 -1.12 -4.92
CA ALA A 67 -11.46 -0.05 -4.19
C ALA A 67 -10.05 0.24 -4.74
N ALA A 68 -9.51 -0.64 -5.59
CA ALA A 68 -8.10 -0.59 -5.98
C ALA A 68 -7.75 0.66 -6.80
N GLN A 69 -8.61 1.06 -7.74
CA GLN A 69 -8.36 2.28 -8.54
C GLN A 69 -8.35 3.52 -7.67
N GLN A 70 -9.33 3.68 -6.77
CA GLN A 70 -9.39 4.84 -5.88
C GLN A 70 -8.15 4.96 -4.99
N VAL A 71 -7.63 3.84 -4.47
CA VAL A 71 -6.39 3.83 -3.69
C VAL A 71 -5.17 4.16 -4.56
N CYS A 72 -5.15 3.66 -5.80
CA CYS A 72 -4.12 3.97 -6.78
C CYS A 72 -4.06 5.47 -7.08
N ASP A 73 -5.21 6.08 -7.36
CA ASP A 73 -5.31 7.50 -7.68
C ASP A 73 -4.76 8.34 -6.51
N ARG A 74 -5.14 8.03 -5.27
CA ARG A 74 -4.63 8.73 -4.07
C ARG A 74 -3.12 8.56 -3.87
N LEU A 75 -2.57 7.38 -4.15
CA LEU A 75 -1.12 7.15 -4.12
C LEU A 75 -0.41 8.04 -5.14
N VAL A 76 -0.92 8.08 -6.37
CA VAL A 76 -0.35 8.88 -7.46
C VAL A 76 -0.45 10.38 -7.17
N GLU A 77 -1.60 10.86 -6.72
CA GLU A 77 -1.82 12.27 -6.34
C GLU A 77 -0.89 12.70 -5.20
N ALA A 78 -0.57 11.79 -4.27
CA ALA A 78 0.40 12.02 -3.21
C ALA A 78 1.87 11.90 -3.66
N GLY A 79 2.13 11.61 -4.93
CA GLY A 79 3.46 11.58 -5.54
C GLY A 79 4.15 10.22 -5.58
N VAL A 80 3.43 9.13 -5.29
CA VAL A 80 3.97 7.77 -5.44
C VAL A 80 3.98 7.38 -6.91
N THR A 81 5.15 7.03 -7.43
CA THR A 81 5.33 6.70 -8.86
C THR A 81 5.53 5.22 -9.13
N SER A 82 5.67 4.38 -8.09
CA SER A 82 5.81 2.93 -8.22
C SER A 82 4.73 2.21 -7.43
N ILE A 83 3.95 1.35 -8.10
CA ILE A 83 2.81 0.67 -7.49
C ILE A 83 2.91 -0.85 -7.75
N LEU A 84 2.85 -1.63 -6.69
CA LEU A 84 2.66 -3.09 -6.76
C LEU A 84 1.18 -3.40 -6.58
N ASN A 85 0.56 -3.94 -7.62
CA ASN A 85 -0.86 -4.24 -7.65
C ASN A 85 -1.11 -5.74 -7.50
N PHE A 86 -1.66 -6.13 -6.35
CA PHE A 86 -2.15 -7.49 -6.08
C PHE A 86 -3.68 -7.59 -6.19
N ALA A 87 -4.37 -6.47 -6.41
CA ALA A 87 -5.81 -6.49 -6.61
C ALA A 87 -6.15 -7.17 -7.95
N PRO A 88 -7.29 -7.88 -8.04
CA PRO A 88 -7.69 -8.58 -9.25
C PRO A 88 -8.35 -7.61 -10.27
N THR A 89 -7.66 -6.52 -10.58
CA THR A 89 -8.06 -5.53 -11.57
C THR A 89 -6.84 -4.90 -12.25
N VAL A 90 -7.03 -4.41 -13.45
CA VAL A 90 -6.07 -3.51 -14.11
C VAL A 90 -6.30 -2.11 -13.56
N LEU A 91 -5.20 -1.38 -13.30
CA LEU A 91 -5.23 0.00 -12.84
C LEU A 91 -4.88 0.92 -14.00
N ALA A 92 -5.60 2.03 -14.12
CA ALA A 92 -5.23 3.13 -15.00
C ALA A 92 -4.36 4.10 -14.22
N VAL A 93 -3.24 4.52 -14.82
CA VAL A 93 -2.31 5.49 -14.22
C VAL A 93 -1.80 6.45 -15.30
N PRO A 94 -1.41 7.68 -14.93
CA PRO A 94 -0.78 8.60 -15.87
C PRO A 94 0.62 8.14 -16.28
N ASP A 95 1.14 8.74 -17.35
CA ASP A 95 2.52 8.54 -17.78
C ASP A 95 3.52 8.85 -16.65
N GLY A 96 4.57 8.03 -16.54
CA GLY A 96 5.60 8.16 -15.51
C GLY A 96 5.26 7.47 -14.18
N VAL A 97 4.12 6.81 -14.08
CA VAL A 97 3.78 5.90 -12.96
C VAL A 97 3.91 4.45 -13.43
N ASP A 98 4.76 3.70 -12.76
CA ASP A 98 4.96 2.28 -13.01
C ASP A 98 4.02 1.44 -12.14
N VAL A 99 3.15 0.66 -12.78
CA VAL A 99 2.31 -0.34 -12.12
C VAL A 99 2.81 -1.73 -12.47
N ARG A 100 3.23 -2.48 -11.46
CA ARG A 100 3.54 -3.90 -11.60
C ARG A 100 2.42 -4.73 -11.01
N LYS A 101 1.68 -5.42 -11.88
CA LYS A 101 0.75 -6.45 -11.46
C LYS A 101 1.53 -7.65 -10.91
N VAL A 102 1.08 -8.16 -9.78
CA VAL A 102 1.61 -9.39 -9.19
C VAL A 102 0.47 -10.40 -9.16
N ASP A 103 0.60 -11.42 -9.98
CA ASP A 103 -0.29 -12.58 -9.95
C ASP A 103 0.20 -13.57 -8.88
N LEU A 104 -0.72 -14.11 -8.09
CA LEU A 104 -0.51 -15.16 -7.08
C LEU A 104 -1.07 -16.49 -7.59
#